data_AF-V2GKZ1-F1
#
_entry.id   AF-V2GKZ1-F1
#
_cell.length_a   1.000
_cell.length_b   1.000
_cell.length_c   1.000
_cell.angle_alpha   90.00
_cell.angle_beta   90.00
_cell.angle_gamma   90.00
#
_symmetry.space_group_name_H-M   'P 1'
#
loop_
_entity.id
_entity.type
_entity.pdbx_description
1 polymer ?
#
loop_
_entity_poly.entity_id
_entity_poly.type
_entity_poly.pdbx_seq_one_letter_code
_entity_poly.pdbx_strand_id
1 'polypeptide(L)'
;MTVEVKGGALAKLAGIWCREPGFWDFLMHRTGEPVYSESTAAAVVRKLCDVTSRAELDSVPKAEAHFHVRVRLPYMRWMQGVKRWER
;
A
#
# COMPACT_ATOMS: atom_id res chain seq x y z
N MET A 1 -22.44 10.47 -18.13
CA MET A 1 -21.88 9.10 -18.12
C MET A 1 -20.40 9.21 -17.80
N THR A 2 -20.04 9.23 -16.52
CA THR A 2 -18.64 9.34 -16.09
C THR A 2 -17.99 7.97 -16.22
N VAL A 3 -17.01 7.88 -17.12
CA VAL A 3 -16.22 6.66 -17.34
C VAL A 3 -15.44 6.37 -16.06
N GLU A 4 -15.93 5.43 -15.24
CA GLU A 4 -15.16 4.86 -14.13
C GLU A 4 -14.00 4.06 -14.72
N VAL A 5 -12.82 4.69 -14.73
CA VAL A 5 -11.59 4.01 -15.11
C VAL A 5 -11.29 3.01 -14.01
N LYS A 6 -11.48 1.71 -14.30
CA LYS A 6 -11.14 0.60 -13.40
C LYS A 6 -9.68 0.73 -12.95
N GLY A 7 -9.49 1.14 -11.68
CA GLY A 7 -8.19 1.29 -11.01
C GLY A 7 -7.49 2.61 -11.35
N GLY A 8 -7.64 3.60 -10.47
CA GLY A 8 -6.95 4.88 -10.59
C GLY A 8 -5.46 4.79 -10.23
N ALA A 9 -4.85 5.95 -9.95
CA ALA A 9 -3.42 6.05 -9.70
C ALA A 9 -2.99 5.31 -8.42
N LEU A 10 -3.84 5.27 -7.39
CA LEU A 10 -3.53 4.63 -6.11
C LEU A 10 -3.63 3.12 -6.19
N ALA A 11 -4.66 2.59 -6.86
CA ALA A 11 -4.77 1.15 -7.11
C ALA A 11 -3.55 0.62 -7.87
N LYS A 12 -3.07 1.37 -8.88
CA LYS A 12 -1.86 1.01 -9.64
C LYS A 12 -0.61 1.10 -8.77
N LEU A 13 -0.43 2.18 -8.02
CA LEU A 13 0.71 2.35 -7.12
C LEU A 13 0.77 1.25 -6.06
N ALA A 14 -0.37 0.95 -5.42
CA ALA A 14 -0.48 -0.15 -4.47
C ALA A 14 -0.14 -1.49 -5.12
N GLY A 15 -0.57 -1.71 -6.37
CA GLY A 15 -0.20 -2.89 -7.15
C GLY A 15 1.29 -3.02 -7.41
N ILE A 16 1.97 -1.92 -7.75
CA ILE A 16 3.43 -1.89 -7.95
C ILE A 16 4.15 -2.21 -6.63
N TRP A 17 3.83 -1.50 -5.55
CA TRP A 17 4.47 -1.70 -4.25
C TRP A 17 4.23 -3.08 -3.67
N CYS A 18 3.03 -3.66 -3.86
CA CYS A 18 2.79 -5.03 -3.42
C CYS A 18 3.71 -6.05 -4.10
N ARG A 19 4.42 -5.73 -5.17
CA ARG A 19 5.41 -6.62 -5.81
C ARG A 19 6.83 -6.38 -5.33
N GLU A 20 7.08 -5.33 -4.56
CA GLU A 20 8.41 -4.96 -4.11
C GLU A 20 8.74 -5.62 -2.77
N PRO A 21 9.83 -6.41 -2.67
CA PRO A 21 10.24 -7.04 -1.41
C PRO A 21 10.50 -6.03 -0.29
N GLY A 22 11.03 -4.85 -0.61
CA GLY A 22 11.24 -3.79 0.37
C GLY A 22 9.94 -3.23 0.96
N PHE A 23 8.83 -3.31 0.22
CA PHE A 23 7.50 -2.97 0.73
C PHE A 23 6.95 -4.08 1.63
N TRP A 24 7.26 -5.35 1.34
CA TRP A 24 6.89 -6.46 2.22
C TRP A 24 7.56 -6.32 3.58
N ASP A 25 8.85 -5.99 3.60
CA ASP A 25 9.60 -5.77 4.83
C ASP A 25 9.00 -4.62 5.67
N PHE A 26 8.66 -3.51 5.01
CA PHE A 26 7.91 -2.42 5.65
C PHE A 26 6.57 -2.89 6.25
N LEU A 27 5.79 -3.66 5.49
CA LEU A 27 4.51 -4.17 5.98
C LEU A 27 4.70 -5.11 7.17
N MET A 28 5.65 -6.05 7.09
CA MET A 28 6.00 -6.96 8.19
C MET A 28 6.44 -6.19 9.44
N HIS A 29 7.33 -5.21 9.29
CA HIS A 29 7.78 -4.38 10.41
C HIS A 29 6.62 -3.60 11.05
N ARG A 30 5.65 -3.18 10.24
CA ARG A 30 4.59 -2.30 10.69
C ARG A 30 3.38 -3.00 11.28
N THR A 31 2.99 -4.14 10.71
CA THR A 31 1.81 -4.90 11.17
C THR A 31 2.20 -6.10 12.01
N GLY A 32 3.47 -6.53 11.97
CA GLY A 32 3.92 -7.81 12.53
C GLY A 32 3.39 -9.03 11.78
N GLU A 33 2.66 -8.83 10.67
CA GLU A 33 2.10 -9.92 9.88
C GLU A 33 3.12 -10.42 8.86
N PRO A 34 3.26 -11.73 8.65
CA PRO A 34 4.16 -12.28 7.65
C PRO A 34 3.71 -11.93 6.23
N VAL A 35 4.57 -11.23 5.48
CA VAL A 35 4.33 -10.84 4.07
C VAL A 35 5.45 -11.38 3.20
N TYR A 36 5.11 -12.33 2.32
CA TYR A 36 6.07 -13.02 1.46
C TYR A 36 5.66 -13.06 -0.02
N SER A 37 4.57 -12.37 -0.38
CA SER A 37 4.03 -12.39 -1.73
C SER A 37 3.17 -11.16 -2.03
N GLU A 38 2.94 -10.88 -3.32
CA GLU A 38 2.02 -9.82 -3.74
C GLU A 38 0.63 -9.98 -3.13
N SER A 39 0.12 -11.21 -3.10
CA SER A 39 -1.22 -11.51 -2.57
C SER A 39 -1.34 -11.20 -1.08
N THR A 40 -0.32 -11.56 -0.29
CA THR A 40 -0.29 -11.26 1.15
C THR A 40 -0.12 -9.78 1.41
N ALA A 41 0.78 -9.10 0.67
CA ALA A 41 0.94 -7.66 0.75
C ALA A 41 -0.36 -6.90 0.43
N ALA A 42 -1.05 -7.33 -0.63
CA ALA A 42 -2.33 -6.75 -1.02
C ALA A 42 -3.44 -7.01 0.01
N ALA A 43 -3.42 -8.15 0.72
CA ALA A 43 -4.36 -8.41 1.81
C ALA A 43 -4.14 -7.46 2.99
N VAL A 44 -2.88 -7.25 3.38
CA VAL A 44 -2.52 -6.32 4.46
C VAL A 44 -2.88 -4.88 4.10
N VAL A 45 -2.58 -4.43 2.88
CA VAL A 45 -2.95 -3.07 2.43
C VAL A 45 -4.46 -2.85 2.47
N ARG A 46 -5.24 -3.84 2.03
CA ARG A 46 -6.71 -3.81 2.09
C ARG A 46 -7.22 -3.68 3.52
N LYS A 47 -6.68 -4.47 4.45
CA LYS A 47 -6.99 -4.40 5.89
C LYS A 47 -6.64 -3.03 6.48
N LEU A 48 -5.49 -2.46 6.12
CA LEU A 48 -5.09 -1.12 6.58
C LEU A 48 -5.99 -0.01 6.03
N CYS A 49 -6.47 -0.16 4.80
CA CYS A 49 -7.29 0.85 4.12
C CYS A 49 -8.80 0.66 4.32
N ASP A 50 -9.21 -0.39 5.05
CA ASP A 50 -10.63 -0.72 5.30
C ASP A 50 -11.41 -0.94 4.00
N VAL A 51 -10.81 -1.65 3.03
CA VAL A 51 -11.38 -1.95 1.71
C VAL A 51 -11.27 -3.42 1.37
N THR A 52 -12.16 -3.90 0.49
CA THR A 52 -12.16 -5.30 0.02
C THR A 52 -11.37 -5.47 -1.28
N SER A 53 -11.26 -4.41 -2.08
CA SER A 53 -10.55 -4.38 -3.35
C SER A 53 -9.66 -3.15 -3.50
N ARG A 54 -8.50 -3.32 -4.16
CA ARG A 54 -7.56 -2.22 -4.45
C ARG A 54 -8.19 -1.13 -5.32
N ALA A 55 -9.18 -1.48 -6.15
CA ALA A 55 -9.89 -0.52 -6.99
C ALA A 55 -10.68 0.51 -6.17
N GLU A 56 -11.08 0.17 -4.94
CA GLU A 56 -11.82 1.07 -4.05
C GLU A 56 -10.94 2.19 -3.50
N LEU A 57 -9.60 2.07 -3.58
CA LEU A 57 -8.68 3.11 -3.10
C LEU A 57 -8.87 4.44 -3.83
N ASP A 58 -9.25 4.41 -5.11
CA ASP A 58 -9.46 5.61 -5.93
C ASP A 58 -10.94 6.06 -5.96
N SER A 59 -11.86 5.17 -5.60
CA SER A 59 -13.31 5.46 -5.63
C SER A 59 -13.85 5.92 -4.27
N VAL A 60 -13.18 5.56 -3.16
CA VAL A 60 -13.63 5.83 -1.80
C VAL A 60 -12.68 6.84 -1.14
N PRO A 61 -13.12 8.10 -0.90
CA PRO A 61 -12.27 9.13 -0.28
C PRO A 61 -11.68 8.73 1.08
N LYS A 62 -12.43 7.96 1.87
CA LYS A 62 -11.96 7.41 3.15
C LYS A 62 -10.79 6.43 2.95
N ALA A 63 -10.88 5.58 1.92
CA ALA A 63 -9.85 4.60 1.60
C ALA A 63 -8.57 5.29 1.09
N GLU A 64 -8.71 6.32 0.25
CA GLU A 64 -7.59 7.18 -0.18
C GLU A 64 -6.88 7.80 1.03
N ALA A 65 -7.63 8.44 1.93
CA ALA A 65 -7.06 9.05 3.13
C ALA A 65 -6.33 8.02 4.01
N HIS A 66 -6.93 6.83 4.18
CA HIS A 66 -6.28 5.74 4.89
C HIS A 66 -5.03 5.23 4.18
N PHE A 67 -5.04 5.10 2.86
CA PHE A 67 -3.86 4.70 2.10
C PHE A 67 -2.74 5.74 2.24
N HIS A 68 -3.05 7.03 2.23
CA HIS A 68 -2.05 8.07 2.42
C HIS A 68 -1.45 8.08 3.83
N VAL A 69 -2.31 8.15 4.85
CA VAL A 69 -1.87 8.27 6.25
C VAL A 69 -1.28 6.97 6.74
N ARG A 70 -1.86 5.83 6.36
CA ARG A 70 -1.38 4.53 6.82
C ARG A 70 -0.31 3.98 5.91
N VAL A 71 -0.42 3.97 4.59
CA VAL A 71 0.56 3.24 3.76
C VAL A 71 1.64 4.16 3.19
N ARG A 72 1.23 5.18 2.42
CA ARG A 72 2.13 6.00 1.60
C ARG A 72 3.14 6.78 2.43
N LEU A 73 2.69 7.60 3.38
CA LEU A 73 3.58 8.47 4.15
C LEU A 73 4.55 7.66 5.04
N PRO A 74 4.10 6.62 5.77
CA PRO A 74 5.02 5.81 6.57
C PRO A 74 6.00 5.01 5.71
N TYR A 75 5.58 4.50 4.55
CA TYR A 75 6.49 3.81 3.65
C TYR A 75 7.56 4.73 3.06
N MET A 76 7.20 5.97 2.68
CA MET A 76 8.19 6.97 2.24
C MET A 76 9.20 7.30 3.35
N ARG A 77 8.74 7.44 4.61
CA ARG A 77 9.63 7.64 5.76
C ARG A 77 10.52 6.42 6.00
N TRP A 78 9.97 5.22 5.87
CA TRP A 78 10.72 3.97 5.94
C TRP A 78 11.83 3.93 4.90
N MET A 79 11.54 4.22 3.63
CA MET A 79 12.55 4.26 2.56
C MET A 79 13.66 5.29 2.82
N GLN A 80 13.34 6.45 3.40
CA GLN A 80 14.34 7.43 3.81
C GLN A 80 15.24 6.91 4.95
N GLY A 81 14.67 6.13 5.87
CA GLY A 81 15.38 5.49 6.98
C GLY A 81 16.22 4.28 6.56
N VAL A 82 15.71 3.43 5.67
CA VAL A 82 16.43 2.28 5.09
C VAL A 82 17.68 2.76 4.35
N LYS A 83 17.61 3.87 3.62
CA LYS A 83 18.78 4.50 2.99
C LYS A 83 19.88 4.90 3.98
N ARG A 84 19.57 5.03 5.27
CA ARG A 84 20.55 5.40 6.30
C ARG A 84 21.42 4.22 6.73
N TRP A 85 21.03 2.98 6.44
CA TRP A 85 21.78 1.77 6.80
C TRP A 85 22.84 1.40 5.74
N GLU A 86 22.81 2.07 4.59
CA GLU A 86 23.71 1.84 3.46
C GLU A 86 24.88 2.86 3.43
N ARG A 87 25.20 3.49 4.57
CA ARG A 87 26.32 4.44 4.70
C ARG A 87 27.29 4.03 5.81
#